data_AF-A0A8H5FZH7-F1
#
_entry.id   AF-A0A8H5FZH7-F1
#
_cell.length_a   1.000
_cell.length_b   1.000
_cell.length_c   1.000
_cell.angle_alpha   90.00
_cell.angle_beta   90.00
_cell.angle_gamma   90.00
#
_symmetry.space_group_name_H-M   'P 1'
#
loop_
_entity.id
_entity.type
_entity.pdbx_description
1 polymer ?
#
loop_
_entity_poly.entity_id
_entity_poly.type
_entity_poly.pdbx_seq_one_letter_code
_entity_poly.pdbx_strand_id
1 'polypeptide(L)'
;MPSRRLKGLFGISLALSIPLAQAAQIPTFVDQPHFISSFHPLENDDKLWDIKILPNVNATGHLVFETVNSLLQHWPNTRYRNGGCVDLFVSLVGPNLLKIFCTFYPGHNIVPGTVSPGTVLYHGRGDSGVPEQPEWLATDPEHASMFCRPRSEDSGCWMLMVTPIRPLHILYFDGSSAAKMPDGAMDSQDIFTFGRVAPDKYWDERGRINALCKRFKGLGVDGFVRMEMDFEIMLCDFADGVEVEALNLRASPGGRRGPPPGGPGRIPDRPDTSYAPFDGPPQPLYPENSTFNSPFAPKTGNAVGEAFISGAWHNFYPGDTRIKLDLTRLVSLYDTSLVPSLVQERFGKPRIEHRLLGISDEDLNAVVGKVEELSASRGAVSSDAGGGSEIDWGTLIRLVVKRFSDRLETIQYLLNSTAETGGPARQEQKKEDVARALQARLQTMLQPYLLNDIKPPTEVDADKSLEWVSPLYERCSTTYTSYITSTPSLYARLTPSETLILGGVEETTREICRVVVGMWGDGVMTGLDPKSYVPSGGQSTTTPTEDELNELLESWIIRIDTLMKWLDWIFGFVFLAFSKNF
;
A
#
# COMPACT_ATOMS: atom_id res chain seq x y z
N MET A 1 -61.91 -5.16 53.53
CA MET A 1 -62.75 -4.37 52.59
C MET A 1 -62.92 -5.18 51.29
N PRO A 2 -63.97 -4.94 50.47
CA PRO A 2 -64.62 -5.96 49.60
C PRO A 2 -63.87 -6.20 48.27
N SER A 3 -64.17 -7.16 47.38
CA SER A 3 -65.43 -7.81 46.95
C SER A 3 -65.11 -9.16 46.23
N ARG A 4 -65.81 -10.31 46.39
CA ARG A 4 -67.02 -10.76 45.59
C ARG A 4 -66.87 -10.45 44.08
N ARG A 5 -67.03 -11.30 43.05
CA ARG A 5 -67.89 -12.49 42.71
C ARG A 5 -67.36 -13.10 41.36
N LEU A 6 -67.75 -14.26 40.79
CA LEU A 6 -68.36 -15.54 41.25
C LEU A 6 -68.30 -16.62 40.10
N LYS A 7 -68.06 -17.91 40.45
CA LYS A 7 -68.53 -19.20 39.84
C LYS A 7 -69.19 -19.29 38.44
N GLY A 8 -68.87 -20.38 37.72
CA GLY A 8 -69.75 -21.11 36.76
C GLY A 8 -68.92 -21.88 35.70
N LEU A 9 -68.76 -23.21 35.66
CA LEU A 9 -69.65 -24.40 35.60
C LEU A 9 -70.25 -24.71 34.21
N PHE A 10 -69.88 -25.89 33.67
CA PHE A 10 -70.43 -26.64 32.51
C PHE A 10 -70.45 -25.93 31.13
N GLY A 11 -70.12 -26.57 30.00
CA GLY A 11 -69.58 -27.92 29.75
C GLY A 11 -69.74 -28.35 28.27
N ILE A 12 -69.24 -29.55 27.94
CA ILE A 12 -69.63 -30.42 26.81
C ILE A 12 -69.08 -30.09 25.38
N SER A 13 -68.34 -31.09 24.85
CA SER A 13 -68.09 -31.46 23.44
C SER A 13 -67.55 -30.45 22.41
N LEU A 14 -66.39 -30.80 21.80
CA LEU A 14 -66.40 -31.32 20.42
C LEU A 14 -65.17 -32.20 20.12
N ALA A 15 -65.29 -33.02 19.07
CA ALA A 15 -64.47 -34.18 18.71
C ALA A 15 -62.94 -33.98 18.63
N LEU A 16 -62.20 -35.05 18.96
CA LEU A 16 -60.85 -35.25 18.42
C LEU A 16 -60.95 -35.49 16.91
N SER A 17 -60.28 -34.65 16.13
CA SER A 17 -59.84 -34.98 14.77
C SER A 17 -58.32 -34.84 14.73
N ILE A 18 -57.63 -35.96 14.53
CA ILE A 18 -56.19 -36.01 14.27
C ILE A 18 -55.98 -35.85 12.76
N PRO A 19 -55.22 -34.86 12.28
CA PRO A 19 -54.47 -34.96 11.05
C PRO A 19 -53.03 -35.38 11.37
N LEU A 20 -52.49 -36.31 10.57
CA LEU A 20 -51.06 -36.60 10.58
C LEU A 20 -50.29 -35.33 10.22
N ALA A 21 -49.52 -34.78 11.16
CA ALA A 21 -48.44 -33.87 10.82
C ALA A 21 -47.28 -34.73 10.28
N GLN A 22 -47.14 -34.76 8.96
CA GLN A 22 -46.03 -35.45 8.30
C GLN A 22 -44.71 -34.85 8.81
N ALA A 23 -43.86 -35.69 9.39
CA ALA A 23 -42.49 -35.32 9.72
C ALA A 23 -41.69 -35.18 8.42
N ALA A 24 -41.84 -34.03 7.76
CA ALA A 24 -40.89 -33.58 6.76
C ALA A 24 -39.58 -33.31 7.50
N GLN A 25 -38.65 -34.27 7.44
CA GLN A 25 -37.25 -34.03 7.78
C GLN A 25 -36.75 -32.96 6.82
N ILE A 26 -36.71 -31.70 7.27
CA ILE A 26 -35.99 -30.64 6.58
C ILE A 26 -34.52 -31.05 6.60
N PRO A 27 -33.87 -31.27 5.44
CA PRO A 27 -32.46 -31.58 5.43
C PRO A 27 -31.70 -30.38 6.00
N THR A 28 -31.00 -30.57 7.12
CA THR A 28 -30.01 -29.60 7.61
C THR A 28 -28.74 -29.73 6.76
N PHE A 29 -28.87 -29.34 5.50
CA PHE A 29 -27.77 -29.01 4.61
C PHE A 29 -27.98 -27.54 4.20
N VAL A 30 -27.55 -26.65 5.09
CA VAL A 30 -27.16 -25.31 4.67
C VAL A 30 -25.77 -25.50 4.09
N ASP A 31 -25.68 -25.65 2.77
CA ASP A 31 -24.40 -25.53 2.07
C ASP A 31 -23.80 -24.18 2.47
N GLN A 32 -22.65 -24.21 3.16
CA GLN A 32 -21.81 -23.03 3.21
C GLN A 32 -21.45 -22.70 1.76
N PRO A 33 -21.58 -21.44 1.31
CA PRO A 33 -21.05 -21.07 0.02
C PRO A 33 -19.56 -21.37 0.06
N HIS A 34 -19.12 -22.33 -0.76
CA HIS A 34 -17.71 -22.63 -0.94
C HIS A 34 -17.02 -21.34 -1.38
N PHE A 35 -16.29 -20.71 -0.46
CA PHE A 35 -15.44 -19.58 -0.79
C PHE A 35 -14.42 -20.07 -1.81
N ILE A 36 -14.57 -19.65 -3.06
CA ILE A 36 -13.53 -19.79 -4.08
C ILE A 36 -12.46 -18.75 -3.77
N SER A 37 -11.71 -19.01 -2.71
CA SER A 37 -10.32 -18.57 -2.63
C SER A 37 -9.62 -19.14 -3.86
N SER A 38 -8.88 -18.31 -4.58
CA SER A 38 -8.00 -18.74 -5.67
C SER A 38 -6.80 -19.57 -5.18
N PHE A 39 -6.70 -19.82 -3.87
CA PHE A 39 -5.87 -20.86 -3.27
C PHE A 39 -6.75 -22.02 -2.78
N HIS A 40 -6.82 -23.09 -3.59
CA HIS A 40 -7.02 -24.43 -3.04
C HIS A 40 -5.83 -24.77 -2.12
N PRO A 41 -6.05 -25.40 -0.96
CA PRO A 41 -5.03 -26.27 -0.38
C PRO A 41 -4.82 -27.39 -1.40
N LEU A 42 -3.71 -27.37 -2.11
CA LEU A 42 -3.43 -28.35 -3.16
C LEU A 42 -3.19 -29.72 -2.50
N GLU A 43 -4.16 -30.62 -2.64
CA GLU A 43 -3.95 -32.06 -2.46
C GLU A 43 -2.82 -32.52 -3.39
N ASN A 44 -1.74 -33.06 -2.82
CA ASN A 44 -0.68 -33.83 -3.48
C ASN A 44 -0.52 -33.59 -5.00
N ASP A 45 0.03 -32.43 -5.37
CA ASP A 45 0.50 -32.19 -6.73
C ASP A 45 2.03 -32.05 -6.70
N ASP A 46 2.74 -33.09 -7.17
CA ASP A 46 4.22 -33.18 -7.17
C ASP A 46 4.89 -32.02 -7.95
N LYS A 47 4.10 -31.17 -8.61
CA LYS A 47 4.51 -29.99 -9.38
C LYS A 47 4.46 -28.68 -8.59
N LEU A 48 3.94 -28.65 -7.36
CA LEU A 48 3.80 -27.42 -6.57
C LEU A 48 5.13 -26.65 -6.43
N TRP A 49 6.24 -27.39 -6.29
CA TRP A 49 7.59 -26.86 -6.14
C TRP A 49 8.47 -26.98 -7.40
N ASP A 50 7.85 -27.00 -8.59
CA ASP A 50 8.56 -26.83 -9.85
C ASP A 50 8.92 -25.35 -10.05
N ILE A 51 10.23 -25.08 -10.16
CA ILE A 51 10.81 -23.74 -10.31
C ILE A 51 10.60 -23.13 -11.71
N LYS A 52 10.20 -23.97 -12.68
CA LYS A 52 9.85 -23.58 -14.06
C LYS A 52 8.46 -22.96 -14.15
N ILE A 53 7.58 -23.19 -13.18
CA ILE A 53 6.22 -22.62 -13.14
C ILE A 53 6.29 -21.15 -12.74
N LEU A 54 5.90 -20.26 -13.66
CA LEU A 54 5.77 -18.83 -13.42
C LEU A 54 4.53 -18.50 -12.57
N PRO A 55 4.49 -17.33 -11.89
CA PRO A 55 3.27 -16.82 -11.28
C PRO A 55 2.14 -16.67 -12.31
N ASN A 56 0.89 -16.78 -11.84
CA ASN A 56 -0.26 -16.48 -12.67
C ASN A 56 -0.24 -15.00 -13.07
N VAL A 57 -0.40 -14.69 -14.35
CA VAL A 57 -0.36 -13.30 -14.89
C VAL A 57 -1.47 -12.39 -14.34
N ASN A 58 -2.55 -12.96 -13.80
CA ASN A 58 -3.65 -12.23 -13.17
C ASN A 58 -3.53 -12.16 -11.63
N ALA A 59 -2.46 -12.73 -11.06
CA ALA A 59 -2.22 -12.77 -9.63
C ALA A 59 -2.05 -11.38 -9.03
N THR A 60 -2.40 -11.22 -7.75
CA THR A 60 -2.43 -9.92 -7.06
C THR A 60 -1.87 -9.98 -5.65
N GLY A 61 -1.44 -11.14 -5.17
CA GLY A 61 -0.87 -11.29 -3.86
C GLY A 61 0.31 -10.35 -3.62
N HIS A 62 1.17 -10.15 -4.63
CA HIS A 62 2.25 -9.14 -4.58
C HIS A 62 1.76 -7.70 -4.45
N LEU A 63 0.62 -7.35 -5.04
CA LEU A 63 0.02 -6.02 -4.92
C LEU A 63 -0.61 -5.82 -3.54
N VAL A 64 -1.26 -6.85 -2.98
CA VAL A 64 -1.73 -6.85 -1.58
C VAL A 64 -0.54 -6.73 -0.62
N PHE A 65 0.51 -7.52 -0.83
CA PHE A 65 1.73 -7.50 -0.02
C PHE A 65 2.39 -6.11 -0.02
N GLU A 66 2.62 -5.52 -1.20
CA GLU A 66 3.30 -4.23 -1.29
C GLU A 66 2.44 -3.08 -0.77
N THR A 67 1.12 -3.11 -0.99
CA THR A 67 0.24 -2.07 -0.45
C THR A 67 0.01 -2.18 1.05
N VAL A 68 0.11 -3.39 1.65
CA VAL A 68 0.19 -3.53 3.12
C VAL A 68 1.55 -3.09 3.65
N ASN A 69 2.64 -3.37 2.92
CA ASN A 69 3.98 -2.88 3.22
C ASN A 69 4.09 -1.34 3.15
N SER A 70 3.25 -0.67 2.35
CA SER A 70 3.26 0.78 2.14
C SER A 70 2.34 1.60 3.04
N LEU A 71 1.52 0.96 3.89
CA LEU A 71 0.54 1.67 4.74
C LEU A 71 1.22 2.71 5.65
N LEU A 72 0.61 3.88 5.76
CA LEU A 72 1.05 5.03 6.57
C LEU A 72 2.47 5.55 6.26
N GLN A 73 3.07 5.15 5.14
CA GLN A 73 4.34 5.69 4.65
C GLN A 73 4.13 6.64 3.47
N HIS A 74 5.00 7.63 3.34
CA HIS A 74 4.86 8.66 2.31
C HIS A 74 5.55 8.26 0.98
N TRP A 75 6.81 7.84 1.00
CA TRP A 75 7.59 7.56 -0.21
C TRP A 75 7.09 6.37 -1.06
N PRO A 76 6.64 5.24 -0.48
CA PRO A 76 5.97 4.16 -1.21
C PRO A 76 4.73 4.58 -2.02
N ASN A 77 4.08 5.67 -1.58
CA ASN A 77 2.81 6.17 -2.11
C ASN A 77 2.99 7.43 -2.99
N THR A 78 4.15 8.11 -2.90
CA THR A 78 4.54 9.28 -3.71
C THR A 78 5.99 9.18 -4.20
N ARG A 79 6.21 9.05 -5.52
CA ARG A 79 7.54 9.16 -6.14
C ARG A 79 7.83 10.60 -6.58
N TYR A 80 8.92 11.19 -6.08
CA TYR A 80 9.47 12.45 -6.59
C TYR A 80 10.68 12.15 -7.49
N ARG A 81 10.53 12.38 -8.80
CA ARG A 81 11.53 11.89 -9.78
C ARG A 81 12.84 12.70 -9.81
N ASN A 82 12.84 13.98 -9.42
CA ASN A 82 13.99 14.89 -9.57
C ASN A 82 14.10 16.01 -8.51
N GLY A 83 13.48 15.87 -7.33
CA GLY A 83 13.47 16.91 -6.28
C GLY A 83 12.63 18.17 -6.57
N GLY A 84 12.47 18.55 -7.85
CA GLY A 84 11.72 19.74 -8.30
C GLY A 84 10.21 19.75 -8.05
N CYS A 85 9.66 18.78 -7.31
CA CYS A 85 8.24 18.80 -6.94
C CYS A 85 7.91 19.99 -6.01
N VAL A 86 8.82 20.32 -5.10
CA VAL A 86 8.67 21.45 -4.16
C VAL A 86 8.64 22.80 -4.91
N ASP A 87 9.50 22.98 -5.92
CA ASP A 87 9.56 24.22 -6.71
C ASP A 87 8.34 24.41 -7.62
N LEU A 88 7.79 23.34 -8.20
CA LEU A 88 6.64 23.46 -9.11
C LEU A 88 5.32 23.79 -8.39
N PHE A 89 5.08 23.27 -7.19
CA PHE A 89 3.87 23.60 -6.41
C PHE A 89 3.81 25.09 -6.04
N VAL A 90 4.98 25.72 -5.86
CA VAL A 90 5.10 27.17 -5.59
C VAL A 90 4.86 28.01 -6.85
N SER A 91 5.15 27.49 -8.04
CA SER A 91 5.17 28.23 -9.31
C SER A 91 3.86 28.26 -10.12
N LEU A 92 2.72 27.82 -9.56
CA LEU A 92 1.40 27.83 -10.25
C LEU A 92 1.38 27.08 -11.60
N VAL A 93 2.25 26.09 -11.78
CA VAL A 93 2.37 25.36 -13.04
C VAL A 93 1.26 24.30 -13.12
N GLY A 94 0.54 24.24 -14.24
CA GLY A 94 -0.65 23.40 -14.40
C GLY A 94 -0.39 21.89 -14.23
N PRO A 95 -1.45 21.07 -14.05
CA PRO A 95 -1.34 19.66 -13.63
C PRO A 95 -0.47 18.78 -14.54
N ASN A 96 -0.34 19.12 -15.82
CA ASN A 96 0.53 18.40 -16.77
C ASN A 96 2.03 18.56 -16.45
N LEU A 97 2.45 19.67 -15.85
CA LEU A 97 3.85 19.91 -15.47
C LEU A 97 4.17 19.32 -14.08
N LEU A 98 3.20 19.28 -13.16
CA LEU A 98 3.36 18.60 -11.87
C LEU A 98 3.69 17.10 -12.05
N LYS A 99 3.02 16.43 -13.00
CA LYS A 99 3.25 15.01 -13.37
C LYS A 99 4.67 14.68 -13.85
N ILE A 100 5.44 15.67 -14.28
CA ILE A 100 6.84 15.47 -14.74
C ILE A 100 7.77 15.25 -13.53
N PHE A 101 7.42 15.80 -12.37
CA PHE A 101 8.28 15.83 -11.18
C PHE A 101 7.73 15.04 -9.99
N CYS A 102 6.41 14.90 -9.87
CA CYS A 102 5.72 14.20 -8.79
C CYS A 102 4.83 13.10 -9.39
N THR A 103 4.71 11.97 -8.70
CA THR A 103 3.98 10.80 -9.16
C THR A 103 3.28 10.14 -7.98
N PHE A 104 1.95 10.11 -8.03
CA PHE A 104 1.08 9.71 -6.92
C PHE A 104 0.48 8.33 -7.23
N TYR A 105 0.59 7.38 -6.30
CA TYR A 105 -0.02 6.06 -6.46
C TYR A 105 -1.50 6.07 -6.04
N PRO A 106 -2.43 5.55 -6.88
CA PRO A 106 -3.82 5.35 -6.51
C PRO A 106 -3.98 4.34 -5.37
N GLY A 107 -4.76 4.71 -4.35
CA GLY A 107 -5.08 3.82 -3.24
C GLY A 107 -5.96 2.64 -3.65
N HIS A 108 -5.66 1.46 -3.13
CA HIS A 108 -6.41 0.21 -3.36
C HIS A 108 -6.84 -0.50 -2.08
N ASN A 109 -6.52 0.01 -0.88
CA ASN A 109 -7.00 -0.53 0.38
C ASN A 109 -7.79 0.51 1.18
N ILE A 110 -8.87 0.03 1.77
CA ILE A 110 -9.61 0.73 2.82
C ILE A 110 -9.40 -0.04 4.12
N VAL A 111 -8.79 0.61 5.11
CA VAL A 111 -8.35 -0.05 6.35
C VAL A 111 -8.92 0.68 7.56
N PRO A 112 -9.75 0.04 8.39
CA PRO A 112 -10.15 0.60 9.68
C PRO A 112 -8.94 0.83 10.57
N GLY A 113 -8.96 1.90 11.37
CA GLY A 113 -7.86 2.24 12.26
C GLY A 113 -8.31 3.04 13.48
N THR A 114 -7.38 3.34 14.37
CA THR A 114 -7.62 4.06 15.62
C THR A 114 -6.56 5.14 15.82
N VAL A 115 -7.00 6.36 16.11
CA VAL A 115 -6.13 7.37 16.76
C VAL A 115 -6.31 7.23 18.28
N SER A 116 -5.21 7.13 19.00
CA SER A 116 -5.24 6.90 20.46
C SER A 116 -5.58 8.18 21.24
N PRO A 117 -6.17 8.07 22.46
CA PRO A 117 -6.29 9.22 23.35
C PRO A 117 -4.93 9.89 23.60
N GLY A 118 -4.92 11.22 23.69
CA GLY A 118 -3.70 12.00 23.93
C GLY A 118 -2.80 12.25 22.71
N THR A 119 -3.14 11.76 21.52
CA THR A 119 -2.46 12.16 20.28
C THR A 119 -2.74 13.64 19.99
N VAL A 120 -1.70 14.46 19.81
CA VAL A 120 -1.88 15.87 19.41
C VAL A 120 -2.04 15.95 17.89
N LEU A 121 -3.10 16.61 17.43
CA LEU A 121 -3.40 16.91 16.03
C LEU A 121 -3.61 18.41 15.84
N TYR A 122 -3.50 18.91 14.60
CA TYR A 122 -3.41 20.35 14.34
C TYR A 122 -4.40 20.83 13.27
N HIS A 123 -5.04 21.98 13.48
CA HIS A 123 -5.94 22.60 12.50
C HIS A 123 -5.70 24.12 12.41
N GLY A 124 -5.11 24.57 11.30
CA GLY A 124 -4.86 25.98 11.04
C GLY A 124 -6.08 26.68 10.44
N ARG A 125 -6.49 27.80 11.04
CA ARG A 125 -7.68 28.57 10.64
C ARG A 125 -7.51 30.08 10.86
N GLY A 126 -8.58 30.84 10.61
CA GLY A 126 -8.59 32.31 10.69
C GLY A 126 -9.24 32.92 11.94
N ASP A 127 -9.66 32.11 12.91
CA ASP A 127 -10.30 32.51 14.17
C ASP A 127 -10.18 31.40 15.23
N SER A 128 -10.46 31.71 16.49
CA SER A 128 -10.34 30.78 17.63
C SER A 128 -11.53 29.83 17.81
N GLY A 129 -12.49 29.78 16.88
CA GLY A 129 -13.71 28.99 17.04
C GLY A 129 -13.47 27.49 16.84
N VAL A 130 -14.13 26.65 17.64
CA VAL A 130 -14.23 25.21 17.35
C VAL A 130 -15.11 25.02 16.10
N PRO A 131 -14.76 24.12 15.15
CA PRO A 131 -15.63 23.82 14.01
C PRO A 131 -17.00 23.26 14.42
N GLU A 132 -18.07 23.79 13.84
CA GLU A 132 -19.44 23.23 13.91
C GLU A 132 -19.74 22.24 12.76
N GLN A 133 -18.78 22.05 11.86
CA GLN A 133 -18.88 21.21 10.67
C GLN A 133 -17.61 20.34 10.55
N PRO A 134 -17.65 19.25 9.77
CA PRO A 134 -16.46 18.45 9.49
C PRO A 134 -15.31 19.32 8.97
N GLU A 135 -14.10 19.07 9.45
CA GLU A 135 -12.88 19.83 9.08
C GLU A 135 -11.65 18.92 9.08
N TRP A 136 -10.56 19.40 8.47
CA TRP A 136 -9.30 18.67 8.35
C TRP A 136 -8.39 18.94 9.54
N LEU A 137 -7.85 17.88 10.11
CA LEU A 137 -6.71 17.90 11.02
C LEU A 137 -5.47 17.43 10.26
N ALA A 138 -4.35 18.13 10.38
CA ALA A 138 -3.05 17.59 10.01
C ALA A 138 -2.46 16.82 11.19
N THR A 139 -1.62 15.83 10.87
CA THR A 139 -0.84 15.13 11.89
C THR A 139 0.35 15.97 12.37
N ASP A 140 0.98 16.74 11.47
CA ASP A 140 2.08 17.66 11.79
C ASP A 140 1.68 19.15 11.71
N PRO A 141 2.22 20.02 12.59
CA PRO A 141 1.82 21.42 12.68
C PRO A 141 2.25 22.25 11.46
N GLU A 142 3.34 21.89 10.78
CA GLU A 142 3.82 22.53 9.56
C GLU A 142 2.77 22.44 8.45
N HIS A 143 2.15 21.26 8.26
CA HIS A 143 1.06 21.04 7.33
C HIS A 143 -0.17 21.90 7.69
N ALA A 144 -0.62 21.88 8.95
CA ALA A 144 -1.72 22.74 9.40
C ALA A 144 -1.43 24.24 9.23
N SER A 145 -0.18 24.67 9.38
CA SER A 145 0.22 26.08 9.31
C SER A 145 -0.13 26.76 7.98
N MET A 146 -0.17 26.01 6.87
CA MET A 146 -0.56 26.52 5.55
C MET A 146 -1.99 27.08 5.48
N PHE A 147 -2.88 26.54 6.31
CA PHE A 147 -4.30 26.91 6.39
C PHE A 147 -4.55 28.02 7.43
N CYS A 148 -3.56 28.25 8.30
CA CYS A 148 -3.55 29.26 9.35
C CYS A 148 -3.34 30.69 8.80
N ARG A 149 -4.40 31.27 8.22
CA ARG A 149 -4.29 32.57 7.51
C ARG A 149 -4.67 33.77 8.39
N PRO A 150 -3.74 34.72 8.64
CA PRO A 150 -4.06 35.95 9.34
C PRO A 150 -5.05 36.83 8.54
N ARG A 151 -6.01 37.43 9.26
CA ARG A 151 -6.96 38.41 8.70
C ARG A 151 -6.31 39.80 8.58
N SER A 152 -5.37 40.14 9.46
CA SER A 152 -4.55 41.36 9.43
C SER A 152 -3.14 41.06 9.97
N GLU A 153 -2.19 41.99 9.83
CA GLU A 153 -0.80 41.80 10.32
C GLU A 153 -0.76 41.51 11.83
N ASP A 154 -1.62 42.17 12.60
CA ASP A 154 -1.69 42.02 14.06
C ASP A 154 -2.62 40.89 14.54
N SER A 155 -3.38 40.23 13.65
CA SER A 155 -4.36 39.21 14.08
C SER A 155 -3.72 37.89 14.53
N GLY A 156 -2.48 37.64 14.10
CA GLY A 156 -1.81 36.35 14.26
C GLY A 156 -2.47 35.21 13.48
N CYS A 157 -2.03 33.98 13.77
CA CYS A 157 -2.45 32.74 13.12
C CYS A 157 -3.11 31.83 14.18
N TRP A 158 -4.37 31.45 13.97
CA TRP A 158 -5.10 30.56 14.88
C TRP A 158 -4.83 29.10 14.55
N MET A 159 -4.01 28.45 15.38
CA MET A 159 -3.80 27.01 15.37
C MET A 159 -4.67 26.38 16.45
N LEU A 160 -5.60 25.51 16.07
CA LEU A 160 -6.26 24.64 17.03
C LEU A 160 -5.38 23.41 17.25
N MET A 161 -5.01 23.14 18.50
CA MET A 161 -4.54 21.82 18.90
C MET A 161 -5.77 20.99 19.27
N VAL A 162 -5.87 19.80 18.69
CA VAL A 162 -7.01 18.89 18.84
C VAL A 162 -6.49 17.58 19.41
N THR A 163 -6.99 17.19 20.58
CA THR A 163 -6.52 16.02 21.31
C THR A 163 -7.68 15.06 21.52
N PRO A 164 -7.64 13.82 20.99
CA PRO A 164 -8.63 12.81 21.32
C PRO A 164 -8.64 12.50 22.82
N ILE A 165 -9.83 12.55 23.43
CA ILE A 165 -10.07 12.15 24.83
C ILE A 165 -10.60 10.72 24.93
N ARG A 166 -11.02 10.13 23.81
CA ARG A 166 -11.33 8.71 23.61
C ARG A 166 -10.62 8.21 22.35
N PRO A 167 -10.51 6.89 22.12
CA PRO A 167 -10.07 6.38 20.82
C PRO A 167 -10.98 6.92 19.72
N LEU A 168 -10.40 7.52 18.68
CA LEU A 168 -11.15 7.86 17.46
C LEU A 168 -11.05 6.70 16.48
N HIS A 169 -12.19 6.19 16.04
CA HIS A 169 -12.27 5.16 15.03
C HIS A 169 -12.26 5.80 13.65
N ILE A 170 -11.22 5.53 12.87
CA ILE A 170 -11.05 6.09 11.52
C ILE A 170 -11.13 5.02 10.44
N LEU A 171 -11.36 5.45 9.20
CA LEU A 171 -11.09 4.67 7.99
C LEU A 171 -9.92 5.33 7.25
N TYR A 172 -8.88 4.56 6.95
CA TYR A 172 -7.75 5.00 6.14
C TYR A 172 -7.95 4.59 4.69
N PHE A 173 -7.83 5.54 3.78
CA PHE A 173 -7.67 5.31 2.35
C PHE A 173 -6.17 5.36 2.03
N ASP A 174 -5.58 4.27 1.56
CA ASP A 174 -4.14 4.21 1.27
C ASP A 174 -3.75 4.96 -0.02
N GLY A 175 -2.47 4.86 -0.41
CA GLY A 175 -1.93 5.63 -1.52
C GLY A 175 -1.90 7.14 -1.23
N SER A 176 -1.82 7.93 -2.30
CA SER A 176 -1.86 9.40 -2.23
C SER A 176 -3.29 9.93 -2.24
N SER A 177 -4.11 9.43 -1.32
CA SER A 177 -5.56 9.61 -1.26
C SER A 177 -6.06 11.03 -0.98
N ALA A 178 -5.19 12.03 -0.81
CA ALA A 178 -5.54 13.44 -0.79
C ALA A 178 -4.88 14.25 -1.91
N ALA A 179 -4.13 13.65 -2.85
CA ALA A 179 -3.54 14.37 -3.96
C ALA A 179 -4.63 14.82 -4.96
N LYS A 180 -4.80 16.12 -5.14
CA LYS A 180 -5.90 16.70 -5.95
C LYS A 180 -5.62 16.56 -7.44
N MET A 181 -5.71 15.34 -7.96
CA MET A 181 -5.39 14.97 -9.34
C MET A 181 -6.44 14.01 -9.94
N PRO A 182 -6.73 14.10 -11.26
CA PRO A 182 -7.71 13.23 -11.93
C PRO A 182 -7.17 11.83 -12.29
N ASP A 183 -5.95 11.50 -11.87
CA ASP A 183 -5.18 10.32 -12.29
C ASP A 183 -5.24 9.12 -11.34
N GLY A 184 -6.07 9.17 -10.28
CA GLY A 184 -6.47 7.99 -9.52
C GLY A 184 -6.33 8.11 -8.01
N ALA A 185 -5.58 9.11 -7.56
CA ALA A 185 -5.43 9.48 -6.15
C ALA A 185 -6.75 9.38 -5.35
N MET A 186 -7.84 9.94 -5.88
CA MET A 186 -9.12 10.05 -5.17
C MET A 186 -10.09 8.87 -5.40
N ASP A 187 -9.76 7.88 -6.24
CA ASP A 187 -10.72 6.87 -6.72
C ASP A 187 -11.35 6.06 -5.57
N SER A 188 -10.56 5.62 -4.59
CA SER A 188 -10.98 4.71 -3.51
C SER A 188 -11.94 5.35 -2.49
N GLN A 189 -11.89 6.67 -2.32
CA GLN A 189 -12.85 7.42 -1.51
C GLN A 189 -14.05 7.93 -2.34
N ASP A 190 -13.87 8.13 -3.65
CA ASP A 190 -14.94 8.63 -4.53
C ASP A 190 -16.10 7.64 -4.68
N ILE A 191 -15.83 6.33 -4.67
CA ILE A 191 -16.89 5.30 -4.70
C ILE A 191 -17.88 5.42 -3.51
N PHE A 192 -17.39 5.75 -2.31
CA PHE A 192 -18.22 6.01 -1.13
C PHE A 192 -18.92 7.37 -1.21
N THR A 193 -18.22 8.37 -1.76
CA THR A 193 -18.61 9.77 -1.78
C THR A 193 -19.70 10.08 -2.81
N PHE A 194 -19.54 9.55 -4.03
CA PHE A 194 -20.35 9.88 -5.19
C PHE A 194 -21.07 8.66 -5.81
N GLY A 195 -20.85 7.45 -5.28
CA GLY A 195 -21.38 6.21 -5.85
C GLY A 195 -20.73 5.80 -7.18
N ARG A 196 -19.61 6.45 -7.54
CA ARG A 196 -18.80 6.17 -8.73
C ARG A 196 -17.41 6.75 -8.55
N VAL A 197 -16.46 6.28 -9.34
CA VAL A 197 -15.19 7.00 -9.55
C VAL A 197 -15.47 8.35 -10.21
N ALA A 198 -14.91 9.44 -9.68
CA ALA A 198 -15.23 10.80 -10.13
C ALA A 198 -14.01 11.67 -10.46
N PRO A 199 -13.29 11.39 -11.57
CA PRO A 199 -12.16 12.20 -12.02
C PRO A 199 -12.52 13.65 -12.37
N ASP A 200 -13.82 13.96 -12.51
CA ASP A 200 -14.37 15.30 -12.66
C ASP A 200 -14.46 16.09 -11.33
N LYS A 201 -14.39 15.40 -10.18
CA LYS A 201 -14.61 15.95 -8.83
C LYS A 201 -13.38 15.91 -7.92
N TYR A 202 -12.18 15.80 -8.49
CA TYR A 202 -10.93 15.76 -7.74
C TYR A 202 -10.67 17.02 -6.87
N TRP A 203 -11.32 18.16 -7.17
CA TRP A 203 -11.31 19.38 -6.34
C TRP A 203 -12.45 19.49 -5.31
N ASP A 204 -13.48 18.64 -5.35
CA ASP A 204 -14.69 18.75 -4.51
C ASP A 204 -14.49 18.18 -3.09
N GLU A 205 -13.49 18.71 -2.39
CA GLU A 205 -13.09 18.24 -1.06
C GLU A 205 -14.16 18.51 0.01
N ARG A 206 -14.89 19.62 -0.11
CA ARG A 206 -16.00 19.94 0.80
C ARG A 206 -17.21 19.04 0.55
N GLY A 207 -17.55 18.73 -0.69
CA GLY A 207 -18.54 17.70 -1.00
C GLY A 207 -18.11 16.33 -0.47
N ARG A 208 -16.81 16.02 -0.60
CA ARG A 208 -16.22 14.76 -0.16
C ARG A 208 -16.32 14.51 1.33
N ILE A 209 -15.78 15.40 2.17
CA ILE A 209 -15.86 15.26 3.63
C ILE A 209 -17.32 15.18 4.12
N ASN A 210 -18.21 16.03 3.57
CA ASN A 210 -19.61 16.06 3.97
C ASN A 210 -20.36 14.78 3.59
N ALA A 211 -20.11 14.22 2.40
CA ALA A 211 -20.75 12.97 1.96
C ALA A 211 -20.22 11.75 2.74
N LEU A 212 -18.90 11.65 2.96
CA LEU A 212 -18.28 10.60 3.75
C LEU A 212 -18.80 10.60 5.21
N CYS A 213 -18.74 11.75 5.88
CA CYS A 213 -19.24 11.90 7.26
C CYS A 213 -20.76 11.67 7.36
N LYS A 214 -21.54 12.04 6.34
CA LYS A 214 -22.98 11.72 6.29
C LYS A 214 -23.21 10.21 6.11
N ARG A 215 -22.43 9.55 5.26
CA ARG A 215 -22.59 8.13 4.91
C ARG A 215 -22.27 7.21 6.09
N PHE A 216 -21.16 7.45 6.78
CA PHE A 216 -20.73 6.63 7.91
C PHE A 216 -21.32 7.08 9.27
N LYS A 217 -22.24 8.06 9.27
CA LYS A 217 -22.89 8.53 10.50
C LYS A 217 -23.67 7.39 11.17
N GLY A 218 -23.27 7.04 12.40
CA GLY A 218 -23.85 5.93 13.15
C GLY A 218 -23.21 4.56 12.90
N LEU A 219 -22.20 4.46 12.02
CA LEU A 219 -21.43 3.23 11.79
C LEU A 219 -20.14 3.15 12.63
N GLY A 220 -19.99 4.03 13.65
CA GLY A 220 -18.83 4.03 14.53
C GLY A 220 -17.53 4.51 13.88
N VAL A 221 -17.62 5.44 12.91
CA VAL A 221 -16.47 6.10 12.28
C VAL A 221 -16.51 7.60 12.61
N ASP A 222 -15.47 8.09 13.25
CA ASP A 222 -15.30 9.48 13.68
C ASP A 222 -14.65 10.36 12.59
N GLY A 223 -13.88 9.74 11.68
CA GLY A 223 -13.20 10.45 10.60
C GLY A 223 -12.44 9.56 9.61
N PHE A 224 -11.77 10.19 8.65
CA PHE A 224 -11.11 9.50 7.54
C PHE A 224 -9.67 9.98 7.37
N VAL A 225 -8.71 9.05 7.33
CA VAL A 225 -7.28 9.34 7.14
C VAL A 225 -6.92 9.23 5.66
N ARG A 226 -6.10 10.15 5.17
CA ARG A 226 -5.58 10.17 3.79
C ARG A 226 -4.28 10.99 3.69
N MET A 227 -3.62 10.96 2.54
CA MET A 227 -2.25 11.49 2.37
C MET A 227 -2.06 12.30 1.08
N GLU A 228 -1.38 13.45 1.15
CA GLU A 228 -0.89 14.19 -0.04
C GLU A 228 0.60 14.52 0.09
N MET A 229 0.94 15.54 0.90
CA MET A 229 2.31 15.92 1.25
C MET A 229 2.71 15.46 2.66
N ASP A 230 1.70 15.19 3.48
CA ASP A 230 1.73 14.66 4.84
C ASP A 230 0.33 13.99 5.08
N PHE A 231 0.15 13.32 6.21
CA PHE A 231 -1.12 12.72 6.64
C PHE A 231 -2.10 13.75 7.20
N GLU A 232 -3.35 13.63 6.77
CA GLU A 232 -4.48 14.42 7.26
C GLU A 232 -5.67 13.52 7.66
N ILE A 233 -6.47 14.01 8.60
CA ILE A 233 -7.69 13.38 9.09
C ILE A 233 -8.87 14.31 8.82
N MET A 234 -9.81 13.86 8.00
CA MET A 234 -11.13 14.47 7.87
C MET A 234 -11.97 14.08 9.10
N LEU A 235 -12.03 14.93 10.13
CA LEU A 235 -12.81 14.68 11.35
C LEU A 235 -14.26 15.14 11.15
N CYS A 236 -15.22 14.30 11.53
CA CYS A 236 -16.64 14.53 11.26
C CYS A 236 -17.37 15.39 12.30
N ASP A 237 -16.94 15.34 13.57
CA ASP A 237 -17.54 16.11 14.66
C ASP A 237 -16.44 16.53 15.65
N PHE A 238 -16.37 17.82 15.97
CA PHE A 238 -15.42 18.38 16.94
C PHE A 238 -16.04 18.52 18.35
N ALA A 239 -17.34 18.22 18.50
CA ALA A 239 -18.04 18.21 19.79
C ALA A 239 -18.09 16.82 20.44
N ASP A 240 -17.65 15.76 19.76
CA ASP A 240 -17.53 14.41 20.30
C ASP A 240 -16.08 13.90 20.23
N GLY A 241 -15.63 13.29 21.31
CA GLY A 241 -14.39 12.52 21.39
C GLY A 241 -13.07 13.30 21.37
N VAL A 242 -13.09 14.62 21.20
CA VAL A 242 -11.90 15.49 21.20
C VAL A 242 -12.01 16.66 22.17
N GLU A 243 -10.86 17.11 22.67
CA GLU A 243 -10.66 18.41 23.33
C GLU A 243 -9.91 19.35 22.38
N VAL A 244 -10.23 20.65 22.42
CA VAL A 244 -9.74 21.65 21.45
C VAL A 244 -9.18 22.87 22.17
N GLU A 245 -7.89 23.14 21.99
CA GLU A 245 -7.20 24.34 22.49
C GLU A 245 -6.87 25.29 21.34
N ALA A 246 -7.26 26.56 21.44
CA ALA A 246 -7.03 27.57 20.40
C ALA A 246 -5.81 28.45 20.73
N LEU A 247 -4.72 28.28 19.98
CA LEU A 247 -3.49 29.07 20.12
C LEU A 247 -3.40 30.16 19.05
N ASN A 248 -3.16 31.40 19.47
CA ASN A 248 -2.83 32.49 18.53
C ASN A 248 -1.31 32.60 18.37
N LEU A 249 -0.81 31.98 17.31
CA LEU A 249 0.61 31.95 16.95
C LEU A 249 1.01 33.22 16.18
N ARG A 250 2.29 33.56 16.24
CA ARG A 250 2.85 34.63 15.41
C ARG A 250 2.79 34.24 13.93
N ALA A 251 2.15 35.05 13.10
CA ALA A 251 2.10 34.82 11.67
C ALA A 251 3.50 34.91 11.03
N SER A 252 3.83 33.97 10.13
CA SER A 252 5.08 34.00 9.37
C SER A 252 5.14 35.22 8.44
N PRO A 253 6.28 35.94 8.37
CA PRO A 253 6.50 37.00 7.39
C PRO A 253 6.26 36.48 5.96
N GLY A 254 5.35 37.11 5.22
CA GLY A 254 5.00 36.69 3.85
C GLY A 254 3.91 35.61 3.74
N GLY A 255 3.31 35.17 4.85
CA GLY A 255 2.17 34.23 4.83
C GLY A 255 0.97 34.75 4.01
N ARG A 256 0.21 33.82 3.39
CA ARG A 256 -0.99 34.15 2.59
C ARG A 256 -2.05 34.79 3.48
N ARG A 257 -2.36 36.07 3.24
CA ARG A 257 -3.40 36.84 3.96
C ARG A 257 -4.79 36.62 3.36
N GLY A 258 -5.82 36.89 4.15
CA GLY A 258 -7.23 36.81 3.74
C GLY A 258 -7.96 35.63 4.38
N PRO A 259 -9.28 35.49 4.14
CA PRO A 259 -10.06 34.41 4.72
C PRO A 259 -9.46 33.04 4.34
N PRO A 260 -9.44 32.06 5.26
CA PRO A 260 -9.11 30.70 4.90
C PRO A 260 -10.08 30.22 3.79
N PRO A 261 -9.62 29.43 2.82
CA PRO A 261 -10.57 28.70 1.97
C PRO A 261 -11.36 27.77 2.90
N GLY A 262 -12.66 27.61 2.64
CA GLY A 262 -13.56 26.84 3.51
C GLY A 262 -13.33 25.33 3.38
N GLY A 263 -12.15 24.88 3.82
CA GLY A 263 -11.50 23.65 3.39
C GLY A 263 -10.59 23.86 2.17
N PRO A 264 -9.69 22.91 1.85
CA PRO A 264 -9.05 22.85 0.54
C PRO A 264 -10.12 22.86 -0.58
N GLY A 265 -9.82 23.49 -1.72
CA GLY A 265 -10.69 23.44 -2.92
C GLY A 265 -11.66 24.60 -3.15
N ARG A 266 -11.83 25.59 -2.25
CA ARG A 266 -12.63 26.78 -2.59
C ARG A 266 -11.92 27.67 -3.62
N ILE A 267 -12.33 27.55 -4.89
CA ILE A 267 -11.94 28.46 -5.98
C ILE A 267 -12.40 29.89 -5.62
N PRO A 268 -11.55 30.93 -5.71
CA PRO A 268 -12.01 32.31 -5.67
C PRO A 268 -12.83 32.59 -6.92
N ASP A 269 -14.06 33.10 -6.77
CA ASP A 269 -14.95 33.45 -7.89
C ASP A 269 -14.20 34.32 -8.92
N ARG A 270 -13.78 33.72 -10.02
CA ARG A 270 -13.13 34.40 -11.13
C ARG A 270 -14.21 34.69 -12.17
N PRO A 271 -14.44 35.96 -12.55
CA PRO A 271 -15.47 36.27 -13.54
C PRO A 271 -15.16 35.55 -14.85
N ASP A 272 -16.21 35.01 -15.45
CA ASP A 272 -16.16 34.19 -16.66
C ASP A 272 -15.52 34.99 -17.81
N THR A 273 -14.32 34.58 -18.20
CA THR A 273 -13.66 35.05 -19.43
C THR A 273 -13.48 33.87 -20.36
N SER A 274 -14.43 33.75 -21.28
CA SER A 274 -14.45 32.85 -22.44
C SER A 274 -13.07 32.47 -22.97
N TYR A 275 -12.85 31.17 -23.18
CA TYR A 275 -11.68 30.64 -23.89
C TYR A 275 -11.54 31.30 -25.28
N ALA A 276 -10.46 32.07 -25.46
CA ALA A 276 -9.95 32.43 -26.77
C ALA A 276 -8.87 31.40 -27.19
N PRO A 277 -8.90 30.83 -28.40
CA PRO A 277 -7.84 29.93 -28.86
C PRO A 277 -6.53 30.71 -29.05
N PHE A 278 -5.44 30.22 -28.45
CA PHE A 278 -4.10 30.75 -28.68
C PHE A 278 -3.45 30.08 -29.89
N ASP A 279 -3.75 30.59 -31.10
CA ASP A 279 -2.95 30.31 -32.29
C ASP A 279 -1.78 31.32 -32.38
N GLY A 280 -0.58 30.87 -32.00
CA GLY A 280 0.64 31.67 -32.15
C GLY A 280 1.87 31.03 -31.49
N PRO A 281 3.05 31.03 -32.13
CA PRO A 281 4.26 30.47 -31.54
C PRO A 281 4.79 31.36 -30.38
N PRO A 282 5.42 30.79 -29.34
CA PRO A 282 5.89 31.56 -28.19
C PRO A 282 7.04 32.51 -28.57
N GLN A 283 6.89 33.80 -28.28
CA GLN A 283 7.98 34.78 -28.30
C GLN A 283 8.74 34.73 -26.95
N PRO A 284 10.08 34.64 -26.94
CA PRO A 284 10.84 34.62 -25.70
C PRO A 284 10.97 36.01 -25.08
N LEU A 285 10.31 36.23 -23.94
CA LEU A 285 10.51 37.41 -23.11
C LEU A 285 11.73 37.22 -22.20
N TYR A 286 12.83 37.90 -22.52
CA TYR A 286 13.96 38.07 -21.60
C TYR A 286 13.64 39.18 -20.59
N PRO A 287 13.71 38.93 -19.26
CA PRO A 287 13.66 39.99 -18.26
C PRO A 287 15.05 40.61 -18.09
N GLU A 288 15.22 41.87 -18.50
CA GLU A 288 16.37 42.65 -18.04
C GLU A 288 16.24 43.01 -16.55
N ASN A 289 17.40 43.06 -15.87
CA ASN A 289 17.59 43.70 -14.56
C ASN A 289 16.80 43.12 -13.36
N SER A 290 16.87 41.80 -13.15
CA SER A 290 16.87 41.27 -11.77
C SER A 290 18.30 41.06 -11.29
N THR A 291 18.63 41.58 -10.11
CA THR A 291 19.93 41.37 -9.47
C THR A 291 20.19 39.89 -9.23
N PHE A 292 21.42 39.46 -9.51
CA PHE A 292 21.84 38.05 -9.51
C PHE A 292 21.92 37.48 -8.07
N ASN A 293 20.77 37.19 -7.47
CA ASN A 293 20.71 36.52 -6.17
C ASN A 293 21.03 35.03 -6.34
N SER A 294 21.98 34.56 -5.54
CA SER A 294 22.47 33.17 -5.51
C SER A 294 21.32 32.13 -5.46
N PRO A 295 21.42 31.00 -6.18
CA PRO A 295 20.47 29.89 -6.07
C PRO A 295 20.40 29.28 -4.66
N PHE A 296 21.40 29.55 -3.82
CA PHE A 296 21.56 28.97 -2.48
C PHE A 296 21.21 29.93 -1.34
N ALA A 297 20.60 31.08 -1.63
CA ALA A 297 20.01 31.93 -0.59
C ALA A 297 18.62 31.38 -0.22
N PRO A 298 18.38 30.89 1.01
CA PRO A 298 17.07 30.39 1.41
C PRO A 298 16.07 31.55 1.42
N LYS A 299 15.17 31.57 0.42
CA LYS A 299 14.02 32.46 0.39
C LYS A 299 13.02 32.02 1.46
N THR A 300 13.25 32.47 2.70
CA THR A 300 12.35 32.51 3.86
C THR A 300 11.19 31.50 3.85
N GLY A 301 11.30 30.46 4.68
CA GLY A 301 10.39 29.31 4.79
C GLY A 301 8.95 29.55 4.32
N ASN A 302 8.62 28.95 3.19
CA ASN A 302 7.24 28.83 2.74
C ASN A 302 6.57 27.70 3.53
N ALA A 303 5.42 27.97 4.16
CA ALA A 303 4.67 26.95 4.91
C ALA A 303 4.37 25.68 4.07
N VAL A 304 4.29 25.83 2.74
CA VAL A 304 4.15 24.71 1.80
C VAL A 304 5.40 23.83 1.75
N GLY A 305 6.60 24.40 1.72
CA GLY A 305 7.85 23.63 1.71
C GLY A 305 8.07 22.87 3.01
N GLU A 306 7.80 23.53 4.14
CA GLU A 306 7.88 22.89 5.47
C GLU A 306 6.87 21.74 5.61
N ALA A 307 5.67 21.84 5.03
CA ALA A 307 4.71 20.74 5.01
C ALA A 307 5.25 19.49 4.28
N PHE A 308 5.91 19.65 3.12
CA PHE A 308 6.61 18.53 2.45
C PHE A 308 7.81 18.00 3.27
N ILE A 309 8.49 18.85 4.05
CA ILE A 309 9.59 18.44 4.92
C ILE A 309 9.09 17.62 6.12
N SER A 310 7.97 18.03 6.73
CA SER A 310 7.32 17.29 7.83
C SER A 310 6.82 15.92 7.38
N GLY A 311 6.05 15.84 6.28
CA GLY A 311 5.58 14.56 5.76
C GLY A 311 6.70 13.62 5.29
N ALA A 312 7.86 14.16 4.90
CA ALA A 312 9.05 13.37 4.61
C ALA A 312 9.64 12.64 5.83
N TRP A 313 9.27 13.00 7.07
CA TRP A 313 9.58 12.21 8.27
C TRP A 313 8.91 10.83 8.24
N HIS A 314 7.75 10.72 7.57
CA HIS A 314 7.00 9.47 7.40
C HIS A 314 7.35 8.72 6.11
N ASN A 315 8.45 9.08 5.43
CA ASN A 315 8.83 8.49 4.14
C ASN A 315 8.99 6.96 4.16
N PHE A 316 9.42 6.37 5.28
CA PHE A 316 9.78 4.97 5.39
C PHE A 316 9.17 4.32 6.64
N TYR A 317 9.06 2.99 6.63
CA TYR A 317 8.60 2.18 7.75
C TYR A 317 9.26 2.63 9.08
N PRO A 318 8.48 2.89 10.14
CA PRO A 318 7.08 2.50 10.31
C PRO A 318 6.03 3.46 9.73
N GLY A 319 6.41 4.59 9.12
CA GLY A 319 5.45 5.63 8.74
C GLY A 319 4.88 6.38 9.95
N ASP A 320 3.69 6.98 9.80
CA ASP A 320 3.05 7.70 10.90
C ASP A 320 2.42 6.73 11.93
N THR A 321 3.12 6.55 13.05
CA THR A 321 2.71 5.66 14.16
C THR A 321 1.56 6.18 15.04
N ARG A 322 1.07 7.41 14.83
CA ARG A 322 -0.08 7.98 15.58
C ARG A 322 -1.40 7.29 15.23
N ILE A 323 -1.48 6.71 14.04
CA ILE A 323 -2.64 5.99 13.50
C ILE A 323 -2.35 4.48 13.57
N LYS A 324 -3.21 3.71 14.23
CA LYS A 324 -3.05 2.26 14.40
C LYS A 324 -4.09 1.55 13.53
N LEU A 325 -3.65 0.86 12.48
CA LEU A 325 -4.53 0.15 11.56
C LEU A 325 -4.91 -1.25 12.06
N ASP A 326 -6.14 -1.67 11.74
CA ASP A 326 -6.67 -3.00 11.98
C ASP A 326 -6.65 -3.81 10.67
N LEU A 327 -5.56 -4.52 10.45
CA LEU A 327 -5.36 -5.36 9.26
C LEU A 327 -6.32 -6.56 9.22
N THR A 328 -6.93 -6.94 10.34
CA THR A 328 -7.93 -8.03 10.39
C THR A 328 -9.24 -7.64 9.68
N ARG A 329 -9.42 -6.35 9.37
CA ARG A 329 -10.58 -5.77 8.67
C ARG A 329 -10.20 -5.02 7.39
N LEU A 330 -9.01 -5.27 6.84
CA LEU A 330 -8.57 -4.66 5.58
C LEU A 330 -9.48 -5.08 4.42
N VAL A 331 -9.93 -4.12 3.62
CA VAL A 331 -10.63 -4.37 2.36
C VAL A 331 -9.73 -3.92 1.21
N SER A 332 -9.32 -4.86 0.37
CA SER A 332 -8.47 -4.60 -0.79
C SER A 332 -9.24 -4.67 -2.09
N LEU A 333 -8.95 -3.72 -2.98
CA LEU A 333 -9.38 -3.69 -4.38
C LEU A 333 -8.45 -4.51 -5.29
N TYR A 334 -7.51 -5.24 -4.68
CA TYR A 334 -6.75 -6.32 -5.30
C TYR A 334 -7.29 -7.72 -4.96
N ASP A 335 -8.31 -7.83 -4.11
CA ASP A 335 -9.07 -9.06 -3.86
C ASP A 335 -9.90 -9.42 -5.10
N THR A 336 -9.44 -10.41 -5.88
CA THR A 336 -10.11 -10.84 -7.11
C THR A 336 -11.41 -11.61 -6.88
N SER A 337 -11.69 -12.02 -5.64
CA SER A 337 -12.98 -12.60 -5.26
C SER A 337 -14.03 -11.53 -4.95
N LEU A 338 -13.59 -10.33 -4.53
CA LEU A 338 -14.44 -9.18 -4.21
C LEU A 338 -14.65 -8.24 -5.40
N VAL A 339 -13.60 -7.99 -6.20
CA VAL A 339 -13.63 -7.07 -7.35
C VAL A 339 -13.08 -7.69 -8.65
N PRO A 340 -13.70 -8.77 -9.16
CA PRO A 340 -13.26 -9.41 -10.39
C PRO A 340 -13.25 -8.49 -11.62
N SER A 341 -14.09 -7.44 -11.71
CA SER A 341 -14.16 -6.58 -12.90
C SER A 341 -12.86 -5.79 -13.14
N LEU A 342 -12.15 -5.43 -12.06
CA LEU A 342 -10.89 -4.69 -12.14
C LEU A 342 -9.69 -5.53 -12.59
N VAL A 343 -9.83 -6.86 -12.69
CA VAL A 343 -8.76 -7.77 -13.14
C VAL A 343 -8.32 -7.44 -14.56
N GLN A 344 -9.27 -7.22 -15.47
CA GLN A 344 -8.96 -6.91 -16.86
C GLN A 344 -8.53 -5.45 -17.05
N GLU A 345 -9.08 -4.52 -16.24
CA GLU A 345 -8.72 -3.11 -16.31
C GLU A 345 -7.27 -2.82 -15.89
N ARG A 346 -6.66 -3.64 -15.04
CA ARG A 346 -5.24 -3.51 -14.68
C ARG A 346 -4.28 -4.35 -15.54
N PHE A 347 -4.79 -5.24 -16.40
CA PHE A 347 -3.94 -6.20 -17.10
C PHE A 347 -2.91 -5.52 -18.00
N GLY A 348 -1.63 -5.86 -17.83
CA GLY A 348 -0.51 -5.29 -18.59
C GLY A 348 -0.17 -3.83 -18.27
N LYS A 349 -0.82 -3.21 -17.27
CA LYS A 349 -0.51 -1.85 -16.81
C LYS A 349 0.47 -1.91 -15.61
N PRO A 350 1.31 -0.88 -15.40
CA PRO A 350 2.08 -0.75 -14.17
C PRO A 350 1.19 -0.29 -13.01
N ARG A 351 1.56 -0.59 -11.75
CA ARG A 351 0.73 -0.32 -10.54
C ARG A 351 0.24 1.12 -10.40
N ILE A 352 1.06 2.09 -10.80
CA ILE A 352 0.73 3.52 -10.90
C ILE A 352 -0.51 3.81 -11.78
N GLU A 353 -0.75 3.00 -12.82
CA GLU A 353 -1.89 3.12 -13.74
C GLU A 353 -3.08 2.22 -13.35
N HIS A 354 -3.00 1.51 -12.22
CA HIS A 354 -4.16 0.80 -11.69
C HIS A 354 -5.17 1.84 -11.20
N ARG A 355 -6.34 1.86 -11.85
CA ARG A 355 -7.47 2.75 -11.58
C ARG A 355 -8.66 1.92 -11.13
N LEU A 356 -9.62 2.56 -10.48
CA LEU A 356 -10.93 1.93 -10.24
C LEU A 356 -11.93 2.23 -11.37
N LEU A 357 -11.50 2.95 -12.41
CA LEU A 357 -12.27 3.13 -13.64
C LEU A 357 -12.51 1.76 -14.30
N GLY A 358 -13.78 1.44 -14.56
CA GLY A 358 -14.21 0.12 -15.03
C GLY A 358 -14.60 -0.86 -13.91
N ILE A 359 -14.65 -0.42 -12.64
CA ILE A 359 -15.36 -1.17 -11.60
C ILE A 359 -16.84 -1.32 -11.99
N SER A 360 -17.40 -2.53 -11.85
CA SER A 360 -18.82 -2.78 -12.07
C SER A 360 -19.67 -2.19 -10.94
N ASP A 361 -20.97 -1.97 -11.17
CA ASP A 361 -21.88 -1.53 -10.12
C ASP A 361 -22.00 -2.62 -9.04
N GLU A 362 -21.95 -3.90 -9.40
CA GLU A 362 -21.95 -5.03 -8.48
C GLU A 362 -20.73 -5.02 -7.54
N ASP A 363 -19.53 -4.92 -8.11
CA ASP A 363 -18.25 -4.94 -7.37
C ASP A 363 -18.12 -3.69 -6.49
N LEU A 364 -18.53 -2.52 -6.99
CA LEU A 364 -18.57 -1.27 -6.23
C LEU A 364 -19.49 -1.40 -5.01
N ASN A 365 -20.71 -1.90 -5.20
CA ASN A 365 -21.66 -2.09 -4.10
C ASN A 365 -21.16 -3.16 -3.10
N ALA A 366 -20.49 -4.22 -3.56
CA ALA A 366 -19.90 -5.24 -2.70
C ALA A 366 -18.79 -4.67 -1.80
N VAL A 367 -17.86 -3.86 -2.36
CA VAL A 367 -16.82 -3.17 -1.58
C VAL A 367 -17.43 -2.21 -0.57
N VAL A 368 -18.38 -1.38 -1.00
CA VAL A 368 -19.00 -0.37 -0.14
C VAL A 368 -19.75 -1.03 1.02
N GLY A 369 -20.57 -2.05 0.74
CA GLY A 369 -21.27 -2.81 1.77
C GLY A 369 -20.33 -3.50 2.76
N LYS A 370 -19.25 -4.14 2.28
CA LYS A 370 -18.24 -4.80 3.12
C LYS A 370 -17.55 -3.82 4.08
N VAL A 371 -17.20 -2.62 3.61
CA VAL A 371 -16.59 -1.58 4.48
C VAL A 371 -17.60 -1.02 5.50
N GLU A 372 -18.86 -0.83 5.12
CA GLU A 372 -19.92 -0.39 6.04
C GLU A 372 -20.22 -1.43 7.13
N GLU A 373 -20.29 -2.72 6.78
CA GLU A 373 -20.46 -3.85 7.71
C GLU A 373 -19.27 -3.97 8.69
N LEU A 374 -18.04 -3.91 8.18
CA LEU A 374 -16.83 -3.99 9.00
C LEU A 374 -16.66 -2.77 9.93
N SER A 375 -17.20 -1.62 9.55
CA SER A 375 -17.27 -0.43 10.40
C SER A 375 -18.32 -0.61 11.51
N ALA A 376 -19.56 -0.93 11.14
CA ALA A 376 -20.67 -1.09 12.08
C ALA A 376 -20.42 -2.17 13.14
N SER A 377 -19.84 -3.31 12.74
CA SER A 377 -19.54 -4.44 13.63
C SER A 377 -18.39 -4.16 14.61
N ARG A 378 -17.66 -3.05 14.47
CA ARG A 378 -16.52 -2.69 15.33
C ARG A 378 -16.93 -2.39 16.78
N GLY A 379 -18.08 -1.73 16.96
CA GLY A 379 -18.61 -1.39 18.29
C GLY A 379 -19.33 -2.54 19.01
N ALA A 380 -19.59 -3.66 18.33
CA ALA A 380 -20.29 -4.82 18.89
C ALA A 380 -19.37 -5.82 19.61
N VAL A 381 -18.05 -5.67 19.46
CA VAL A 381 -17.05 -6.57 20.03
C VAL A 381 -16.55 -5.99 21.35
N SER A 382 -16.98 -6.58 22.47
CA SER A 382 -16.39 -6.36 23.78
C SER A 382 -14.91 -6.76 23.77
N SER A 383 -14.09 -6.04 24.54
CA SER A 383 -12.61 -6.10 24.55
C SER A 383 -11.95 -7.47 24.85
N ASP A 384 -12.73 -8.53 25.09
CA ASP A 384 -12.26 -9.89 25.40
C ASP A 384 -12.47 -10.89 24.23
N ALA A 385 -12.96 -10.44 23.07
CA ALA A 385 -13.14 -11.29 21.89
C ALA A 385 -12.23 -10.84 20.72
N GLY A 386 -10.98 -11.34 20.72
CA GLY A 386 -10.04 -11.15 19.61
C GLY A 386 -10.57 -11.73 18.31
N GLY A 387 -11.09 -10.87 17.43
CA GLY A 387 -11.75 -11.26 16.18
C GLY A 387 -10.82 -11.66 15.02
N GLY A 388 -9.54 -11.88 15.29
CA GLY A 388 -8.53 -12.29 14.29
C GLY A 388 -7.43 -13.14 14.92
N SER A 389 -6.43 -13.49 14.11
CA SER A 389 -5.41 -14.50 14.47
C SER A 389 -4.38 -14.05 15.51
N GLU A 390 -4.30 -12.75 15.82
CA GLU A 390 -3.23 -12.07 16.59
C GLU A 390 -1.86 -12.05 15.89
N ILE A 391 -1.80 -12.38 14.60
CA ILE A 391 -0.57 -12.28 13.80
C ILE A 391 -0.27 -10.81 13.49
N ASP A 392 0.95 -10.37 13.81
CA ASP A 392 1.49 -9.07 13.38
C ASP A 392 1.93 -9.15 11.91
N TRP A 393 0.94 -9.01 11.02
CA TRP A 393 1.13 -9.01 9.57
C TRP A 393 2.09 -7.92 9.08
N GLY A 394 2.06 -6.73 9.71
CA GLY A 394 2.95 -5.62 9.37
C GLY A 394 4.41 -5.96 9.63
N THR A 395 4.72 -6.53 10.80
CA THR A 395 6.07 -7.01 11.11
C THR A 395 6.46 -8.21 10.23
N LEU A 396 5.57 -9.16 9.98
CA LEU A 396 5.84 -10.34 9.13
C LEU A 396 6.25 -9.93 7.71
N ILE A 397 5.44 -9.07 7.05
CA ILE A 397 5.73 -8.51 5.74
C ILE A 397 7.05 -7.72 5.76
N ARG A 398 7.27 -6.90 6.80
CA ARG A 398 8.51 -6.12 6.93
C ARG A 398 9.75 -7.00 7.06
N LEU A 399 9.66 -8.20 7.67
CA LEU A 399 10.77 -9.16 7.74
C LEU A 399 11.12 -9.73 6.37
N VAL A 400 10.12 -10.04 5.52
CA VAL A 400 10.33 -10.48 4.13
C VAL A 400 11.04 -9.36 3.34
N VAL A 401 10.54 -8.13 3.40
CA VAL A 401 11.17 -6.98 2.71
C VAL A 401 12.61 -6.77 3.18
N LYS A 402 12.87 -6.77 4.50
CA LYS A 402 14.24 -6.67 5.06
C LYS A 402 15.16 -7.83 4.67
N ARG A 403 14.61 -9.02 4.38
CA ARG A 403 15.40 -10.18 3.95
C ARG A 403 15.85 -10.05 2.49
N PHE A 404 15.00 -9.53 1.61
CA PHE A 404 15.23 -9.60 0.17
C PHE A 404 15.55 -8.27 -0.51
N SER A 405 14.91 -7.15 -0.15
CA SER A 405 14.91 -5.89 -0.93
C SER A 405 16.31 -5.39 -1.34
N ASP A 406 17.13 -4.93 -0.40
CA ASP A 406 18.48 -4.40 -0.65
C ASP A 406 19.40 -5.41 -1.40
N ARG A 407 19.14 -6.71 -1.23
CA ARG A 407 19.96 -7.78 -1.83
C ARG A 407 19.59 -7.99 -3.31
N LEU A 408 18.31 -7.97 -3.64
CA LEU A 408 17.82 -8.02 -5.02
C LEU A 408 18.26 -6.78 -5.79
N GLU A 409 18.15 -5.59 -5.19
CA GLU A 409 18.68 -4.34 -5.77
C GLU A 409 20.19 -4.42 -6.01
N THR A 410 20.97 -4.91 -5.04
CA THR A 410 22.43 -5.03 -5.24
C THR A 410 22.78 -6.04 -6.34
N ILE A 411 22.00 -7.12 -6.49
CA ILE A 411 22.17 -8.09 -7.59
C ILE A 411 21.90 -7.42 -8.95
N GLN A 412 20.79 -6.70 -9.08
CA GLN A 412 20.44 -5.96 -10.30
C GLN A 412 21.49 -4.89 -10.64
N TYR A 413 21.95 -4.12 -9.66
CA TYR A 413 23.00 -3.12 -9.85
C TYR A 413 24.30 -3.73 -10.37
N LEU A 414 24.75 -4.84 -9.77
CA LEU A 414 25.98 -5.52 -10.17
C LEU A 414 25.88 -6.06 -11.61
N LEU A 415 24.78 -6.74 -11.94
CA LEU A 415 24.51 -7.27 -13.29
C LEU A 415 24.50 -6.16 -14.36
N ASN A 416 23.92 -5.00 -14.07
CA ASN A 416 23.90 -3.86 -15.00
C ASN A 416 25.26 -3.14 -15.07
N SER A 417 26.03 -3.07 -13.98
CA SER A 417 27.36 -2.44 -13.95
C SER A 417 28.43 -3.14 -14.80
N THR A 418 28.18 -4.41 -15.17
CA THR A 418 29.08 -5.20 -16.01
C THR A 418 29.18 -4.70 -17.45
N ALA A 419 28.19 -3.94 -17.94
CA ALA A 419 28.08 -3.49 -19.32
C ALA A 419 29.15 -2.47 -19.77
N GLU A 420 29.78 -1.73 -18.85
CA GLU A 420 30.63 -0.58 -19.20
C GLU A 420 32.13 -0.74 -18.85
N THR A 421 32.96 -0.37 -19.82
CA THR A 421 34.44 -0.17 -19.78
C THR A 421 35.34 -1.40 -19.58
N GLY A 422 36.26 -1.60 -20.55
CA GLY A 422 37.33 -2.60 -20.55
C GLY A 422 37.79 -2.95 -21.98
N GLY A 423 38.96 -3.57 -22.13
CA GLY A 423 39.32 -4.34 -23.34
C GLY A 423 38.97 -5.83 -23.14
N PRO A 424 38.87 -6.66 -24.20
CA PRO A 424 38.20 -7.97 -24.17
C PRO A 424 38.65 -8.89 -23.03
N ALA A 425 39.93 -9.27 -22.95
CA ALA A 425 40.46 -10.11 -21.86
C ALA A 425 40.28 -9.52 -20.44
N ARG A 426 40.11 -8.20 -20.31
CA ARG A 426 39.80 -7.52 -19.04
C ARG A 426 38.29 -7.46 -18.75
N GLN A 427 37.44 -7.61 -19.78
CA GLN A 427 36.00 -7.79 -19.63
C GLN A 427 35.65 -9.24 -19.29
N GLU A 428 36.32 -10.22 -19.89
CA GLU A 428 36.17 -11.66 -19.59
C GLU A 428 36.39 -11.94 -18.09
N GLN A 429 37.57 -11.60 -17.54
CA GLN A 429 37.87 -11.77 -16.11
C GLN A 429 36.86 -10.99 -15.23
N LYS A 430 36.47 -9.78 -15.64
CA LYS A 430 35.49 -8.96 -14.91
C LYS A 430 34.10 -9.62 -14.86
N LYS A 431 33.67 -10.30 -15.93
CA LYS A 431 32.41 -11.08 -15.95
C LYS A 431 32.49 -12.27 -15.00
N GLU A 432 33.58 -13.03 -15.01
CA GLU A 432 33.74 -14.20 -14.12
C GLU A 432 33.77 -13.77 -12.64
N ASP A 433 34.55 -12.74 -12.31
CA ASP A 433 34.63 -12.18 -10.96
C ASP A 433 33.25 -11.71 -10.46
N VAL A 434 32.46 -11.04 -11.32
CA VAL A 434 31.10 -10.60 -10.99
C VAL A 434 30.13 -11.78 -10.83
N ALA A 435 30.19 -12.78 -11.72
CA ALA A 435 29.36 -13.97 -11.61
C ALA A 435 29.64 -14.76 -10.32
N ARG A 436 30.91 -14.95 -9.95
CA ARG A 436 31.30 -15.57 -8.67
C ARG A 436 30.87 -14.74 -7.45
N ALA A 437 30.98 -13.41 -7.52
CA ALA A 437 30.51 -12.51 -6.46
C ALA A 437 28.98 -12.55 -6.29
N LEU A 438 28.23 -12.65 -7.39
CA LEU A 438 26.78 -12.84 -7.38
C LEU A 438 26.37 -14.21 -6.84
N GLN A 439 27.06 -15.29 -7.24
CA GLN A 439 26.81 -16.64 -6.72
C GLN A 439 26.96 -16.69 -5.19
N ALA A 440 28.01 -16.09 -4.64
CA ALA A 440 28.23 -16.00 -3.19
C ALA A 440 27.13 -15.17 -2.47
N ARG A 441 26.60 -14.12 -3.12
CA ARG A 441 25.48 -13.31 -2.60
C ARG A 441 24.17 -14.09 -2.60
N LEU A 442 23.87 -14.81 -3.68
CA LEU A 442 22.71 -15.70 -3.77
C LEU A 442 22.77 -16.81 -2.71
N GLN A 443 23.93 -17.45 -2.54
CA GLN A 443 24.15 -18.43 -1.47
C GLN A 443 23.91 -17.81 -0.07
N THR A 444 24.37 -16.57 0.16
CA THR A 444 24.12 -15.84 1.42
C THR A 444 22.63 -15.53 1.65
N MET A 445 21.86 -15.31 0.58
CA MET A 445 20.40 -15.16 0.64
C MET A 445 19.70 -16.48 0.99
N LEU A 446 20.23 -17.61 0.54
CA LEU A 446 19.64 -18.94 0.71
C LEU A 446 20.16 -19.72 1.93
N GLN A 447 21.25 -19.28 2.55
CA GLN A 447 21.91 -19.98 3.67
C GLN A 447 21.00 -20.43 4.83
N PRO A 448 19.94 -19.70 5.25
CA PRO A 448 19.02 -20.18 6.30
C PRO A 448 18.11 -21.34 5.86
N TYR A 449 18.00 -21.58 4.55
CA TYR A 449 17.12 -22.56 3.92
C TYR A 449 17.91 -23.72 3.29
N LEU A 450 19.21 -23.55 3.06
CA LEU A 450 20.08 -24.54 2.44
C LEU A 450 20.47 -25.66 3.42
N LEU A 451 19.79 -26.81 3.28
CA LEU A 451 20.09 -28.02 4.02
C LEU A 451 21.31 -28.76 3.42
N ASN A 452 22.01 -29.55 4.25
CA ASN A 452 23.27 -30.22 3.91
C ASN A 452 23.12 -31.44 2.97
N ASP A 453 21.90 -31.93 2.79
CA ASP A 453 21.51 -33.00 1.88
C ASP A 453 21.10 -32.49 0.48
N ILE A 454 20.79 -31.20 0.34
CA ILE A 454 20.50 -30.57 -0.96
C ILE A 454 21.80 -30.42 -1.76
N LYS A 455 21.95 -31.27 -2.78
CA LYS A 455 23.17 -31.37 -3.60
C LYS A 455 22.81 -31.53 -5.08
N PRO A 456 23.65 -31.04 -6.00
CA PRO A 456 23.45 -31.26 -7.43
C PRO A 456 23.55 -32.76 -7.78
N PRO A 457 22.90 -33.19 -8.88
CA PRO A 457 23.00 -34.57 -9.37
C PRO A 457 24.45 -34.99 -9.64
N THR A 458 24.76 -36.26 -9.42
CA THR A 458 26.11 -36.82 -9.64
C THR A 458 26.30 -37.46 -11.01
N GLU A 459 25.24 -37.55 -11.82
CA GLU A 459 25.26 -38.21 -13.14
C GLU A 459 25.40 -37.19 -14.27
N VAL A 460 26.22 -37.52 -15.27
CA VAL A 460 26.60 -36.61 -16.37
C VAL A 460 25.45 -36.36 -17.36
N ASP A 461 24.50 -37.30 -17.44
CA ASP A 461 23.28 -37.21 -18.27
C ASP A 461 22.03 -36.79 -17.47
N ALA A 462 22.19 -36.32 -16.23
CA ALA A 462 21.14 -35.53 -15.61
C ALA A 462 20.96 -34.27 -16.46
N ASP A 463 19.76 -34.08 -17.03
CA ASP A 463 19.35 -32.85 -17.70
C ASP A 463 19.73 -31.62 -16.84
N LYS A 464 19.83 -30.42 -17.44
CA LYS A 464 20.03 -29.15 -16.69
C LYS A 464 18.79 -28.78 -15.84
N SER A 465 18.04 -29.79 -15.38
CA SER A 465 16.85 -29.67 -14.54
C SER A 465 17.22 -29.27 -13.12
N LEU A 466 16.52 -28.25 -12.65
CA LEU A 466 16.63 -27.70 -11.30
C LEU A 466 15.74 -28.45 -10.27
N GLU A 467 15.29 -29.67 -10.57
CA GLU A 467 14.48 -30.48 -9.65
C GLU A 467 15.19 -30.74 -8.31
N TRP A 468 16.53 -30.82 -8.31
CA TRP A 468 17.33 -31.01 -7.10
C TRP A 468 17.26 -29.82 -6.12
N VAL A 469 16.86 -28.62 -6.57
CA VAL A 469 16.67 -27.45 -5.71
C VAL A 469 15.22 -27.24 -5.24
N SER A 470 14.27 -28.11 -5.63
CA SER A 470 12.87 -28.01 -5.18
C SER A 470 12.70 -27.97 -3.65
N PRO A 471 13.43 -28.77 -2.82
CA PRO A 471 13.35 -28.66 -1.36
C PRO A 471 13.88 -27.33 -0.79
N LEU A 472 14.83 -26.69 -1.50
CA LEU A 472 15.34 -25.36 -1.14
C LEU A 472 14.32 -24.27 -1.48
N TYR A 473 13.69 -24.38 -2.64
CA TYR A 473 12.62 -23.49 -3.10
C TYR A 473 11.41 -23.55 -2.17
N GLU A 474 10.93 -24.75 -1.81
CA GLU A 474 9.87 -24.95 -0.81
C GLU A 474 10.19 -24.26 0.52
N ARG A 475 11.35 -24.58 1.10
CA ARG A 475 11.76 -24.05 2.42
C ARG A 475 11.94 -22.53 2.40
N CYS A 476 12.54 -21.99 1.34
CA CYS A 476 12.67 -20.54 1.16
C CYS A 476 11.29 -19.86 1.13
N SER A 477 10.37 -20.39 0.34
CA SER A 477 9.04 -19.79 0.11
C SER A 477 8.16 -19.82 1.35
N THR A 478 8.19 -20.93 2.10
CA THR A 478 7.27 -21.22 3.22
C THR A 478 7.78 -20.82 4.60
N THR A 479 9.05 -20.39 4.76
CA THR A 479 9.64 -20.14 6.10
C THR A 479 8.80 -19.20 6.97
N TYR A 480 8.20 -18.15 6.39
CA TYR A 480 7.42 -17.15 7.13
C TYR A 480 5.96 -17.57 7.41
N THR A 481 5.41 -18.53 6.67
CA THR A 481 3.97 -18.86 6.69
C THR A 481 3.66 -20.29 7.12
N SER A 482 4.64 -21.20 7.04
CA SER A 482 4.49 -22.63 7.34
C SER A 482 3.82 -22.92 8.68
N TYR A 483 4.13 -22.20 9.76
CA TYR A 483 3.46 -22.37 11.06
C TYR A 483 1.97 -21.96 11.02
N ILE A 484 1.63 -20.94 10.22
CA ILE A 484 0.26 -20.43 10.05
C ILE A 484 -0.58 -21.46 9.29
N THR A 485 -0.06 -21.97 8.18
CA THR A 485 -0.77 -22.93 7.30
C THR A 485 -0.81 -24.35 7.86
N SER A 486 0.24 -24.81 8.57
CA SER A 486 0.28 -26.15 9.18
C SER A 486 -0.42 -26.28 10.54
N THR A 487 -0.92 -25.18 11.12
CA THR A 487 -1.61 -25.17 12.42
C THR A 487 -3.11 -24.89 12.26
N PRO A 488 -4.00 -25.90 12.18
CA PRO A 488 -5.42 -25.69 11.89
C PRO A 488 -6.14 -24.77 12.87
N SER A 489 -5.76 -24.79 14.15
CA SER A 489 -6.32 -23.92 15.20
C SER A 489 -5.88 -22.46 15.12
N LEU A 490 -4.82 -22.15 14.37
CA LEU A 490 -4.41 -20.79 14.04
C LEU A 490 -5.06 -20.36 12.72
N TYR A 491 -4.98 -21.21 11.69
CA TYR A 491 -5.58 -20.97 10.38
C TYR A 491 -7.09 -20.71 10.46
N ALA A 492 -7.83 -21.48 11.27
CA ALA A 492 -9.28 -21.30 11.46
C ALA A 492 -9.67 -20.02 12.22
N ARG A 493 -8.71 -19.24 12.76
CA ARG A 493 -8.95 -17.92 13.36
C ARG A 493 -8.61 -16.75 12.42
N LEU A 494 -8.08 -17.02 11.23
CA LEU A 494 -7.81 -15.99 10.22
C LEU A 494 -9.12 -15.36 9.76
N THR A 495 -9.20 -14.03 9.76
CA THR A 495 -10.30 -13.35 9.05
C THR A 495 -10.13 -13.51 7.53
N PRO A 496 -11.17 -13.20 6.71
CA PRO A 496 -11.02 -13.12 5.26
C PRO A 496 -9.91 -12.15 4.83
N SER A 497 -9.72 -11.04 5.55
CA SER A 497 -8.65 -10.08 5.31
C SER A 497 -7.28 -10.66 5.64
N GLU A 498 -7.14 -11.38 6.75
CA GLU A 498 -5.87 -12.04 7.10
C GLU A 498 -5.52 -13.17 6.13
N THR A 499 -6.52 -13.89 5.62
CA THR A 499 -6.34 -14.93 4.59
C THR A 499 -5.87 -14.33 3.26
N LEU A 500 -6.41 -13.16 2.88
CA LEU A 500 -5.95 -12.40 1.70
C LEU A 500 -4.49 -11.94 1.87
N ILE A 501 -4.13 -11.43 3.05
CA ILE A 501 -2.76 -11.00 3.36
C ILE A 501 -1.80 -12.20 3.37
N LEU A 502 -2.20 -13.34 3.94
CA LEU A 502 -1.44 -14.59 3.92
C LEU A 502 -1.13 -15.04 2.48
N GLY A 503 -2.14 -15.12 1.61
CA GLY A 503 -1.95 -15.43 0.19
C GLY A 503 -1.02 -14.43 -0.50
N GLY A 504 -1.09 -13.15 -0.13
CA GLY A 504 -0.17 -12.12 -0.60
C GLY A 504 1.28 -12.34 -0.21
N VAL A 505 1.54 -12.75 1.05
CA VAL A 505 2.86 -13.16 1.51
C VAL A 505 3.35 -14.38 0.74
N GLU A 506 2.54 -15.43 0.64
CA GLU A 506 2.95 -16.70 0.01
C GLU A 506 3.23 -16.56 -1.48
N GLU A 507 2.42 -15.79 -2.23
CA GLU A 507 2.69 -15.47 -3.63
C GLU A 507 4.02 -14.72 -3.79
N THR A 508 4.25 -13.71 -2.94
CA THR A 508 5.44 -12.85 -3.01
C THR A 508 6.71 -13.60 -2.63
N THR A 509 6.71 -14.35 -1.51
CA THR A 509 7.88 -15.14 -1.10
C THR A 509 8.17 -16.25 -2.08
N ARG A 510 7.14 -16.89 -2.65
CA ARG A 510 7.29 -17.92 -3.68
C ARG A 510 7.99 -17.37 -4.91
N GLU A 511 7.56 -16.26 -5.49
CA GLU A 511 8.21 -15.73 -6.70
C GLU A 511 9.64 -15.24 -6.44
N ILE A 512 9.89 -14.54 -5.32
CA ILE A 512 11.24 -14.15 -4.91
C ILE A 512 12.14 -15.38 -4.77
N CYS A 513 11.68 -16.42 -4.07
CA CYS A 513 12.45 -17.64 -3.85
C CYS A 513 12.65 -18.44 -5.15
N ARG A 514 11.65 -18.51 -6.04
CA ARG A 514 11.75 -19.16 -7.35
C ARG A 514 12.88 -18.56 -8.18
N VAL A 515 12.96 -17.23 -8.21
CA VAL A 515 14.01 -16.50 -8.93
C VAL A 515 15.38 -16.65 -8.27
N VAL A 516 15.48 -16.41 -6.95
CA VAL A 516 16.77 -16.46 -6.22
C VAL A 516 17.35 -17.89 -6.19
N VAL A 517 16.53 -18.91 -5.95
CA VAL A 517 16.94 -20.32 -5.98
C VAL A 517 17.28 -20.76 -7.40
N GLY A 518 16.52 -20.31 -8.40
CA GLY A 518 16.78 -20.64 -9.81
C GLY A 518 18.11 -20.08 -10.29
N MET A 519 18.37 -18.80 -10.01
CA MET A 519 19.65 -18.15 -10.32
C MET A 519 20.83 -18.86 -9.63
N TRP A 520 20.69 -19.20 -8.34
CA TRP A 520 21.73 -19.91 -7.59
C TRP A 520 21.99 -21.31 -8.16
N GLY A 521 20.92 -22.05 -8.48
CA GLY A 521 21.00 -23.39 -9.07
C GLY A 521 21.66 -23.38 -10.44
N ASP A 522 21.27 -22.46 -11.33
CA ASP A 522 21.92 -22.23 -12.62
C ASP A 522 23.43 -21.99 -12.42
N GLY A 523 23.82 -21.15 -11.46
CA GLY A 523 25.23 -20.88 -11.13
C GLY A 523 26.02 -22.07 -10.57
N VAL A 524 25.37 -22.96 -9.80
CA VAL A 524 25.99 -24.23 -9.36
C VAL A 524 26.23 -25.15 -10.55
N MET A 525 25.23 -25.33 -11.42
CA MET A 525 25.32 -26.19 -12.59
C MET A 525 26.36 -25.70 -13.62
N THR A 526 26.56 -24.38 -13.72
CA THR A 526 27.61 -23.73 -14.54
C THR A 526 28.99 -23.69 -13.85
N GLY A 527 29.17 -24.32 -12.68
CA GLY A 527 30.49 -24.48 -12.04
C GLY A 527 31.04 -23.23 -11.33
N LEU A 528 30.18 -22.26 -10.97
CA LEU A 528 30.61 -21.09 -10.21
C LEU A 528 30.96 -21.40 -8.73
N ASP A 529 30.48 -22.53 -8.20
CA ASP A 529 30.83 -23.05 -6.86
C ASP A 529 31.56 -24.41 -6.92
N PRO A 530 32.86 -24.42 -7.26
CA PRO A 530 33.67 -25.64 -7.33
C PRO A 530 34.07 -26.21 -5.95
N LYS A 531 33.64 -25.60 -4.84
CA LYS A 531 33.90 -26.13 -3.48
C LYS A 531 32.76 -27.02 -3.00
N SER A 532 31.54 -26.75 -3.44
CA SER A 532 30.36 -27.56 -3.11
C SER A 532 30.20 -28.80 -4.00
N TYR A 533 30.89 -28.86 -5.15
CA TYR A 533 30.77 -29.96 -6.11
C TYR A 533 32.12 -30.45 -6.64
N VAL A 534 32.34 -31.76 -6.55
CA VAL A 534 33.38 -32.50 -7.28
C VAL A 534 32.69 -33.72 -7.88
N PRO A 535 32.51 -33.81 -9.21
CA PRO A 535 31.92 -34.98 -9.85
C PRO A 535 32.76 -36.22 -9.58
N SER A 536 32.10 -37.37 -9.45
CA SER A 536 32.71 -38.64 -9.08
C SER A 536 33.52 -39.25 -10.23
N GLY A 537 34.69 -38.67 -10.51
CA GLY A 537 35.52 -39.08 -11.63
C GLY A 537 36.64 -38.11 -11.99
N GLY A 538 37.47 -37.69 -11.02
CA GLY A 538 38.79 -37.08 -11.24
C GLY A 538 38.88 -35.86 -12.18
N GLN A 539 38.99 -34.66 -11.60
CA GLN A 539 39.10 -33.36 -12.29
C GLN A 539 37.87 -32.92 -13.09
N SER A 540 36.90 -32.34 -12.40
CA SER A 540 36.21 -31.15 -12.94
C SER A 540 36.87 -29.92 -12.33
N THR A 541 37.88 -29.43 -13.04
CA THR A 541 38.28 -28.03 -13.03
C THR A 541 37.67 -27.35 -14.25
N THR A 542 36.40 -27.64 -14.55
CA THR A 542 35.66 -27.00 -15.64
C THR A 542 35.21 -25.63 -15.16
N THR A 543 36.15 -24.68 -15.23
CA THR A 543 35.82 -23.26 -15.33
C THR A 543 34.79 -23.09 -16.46
N PRO A 544 33.68 -22.34 -16.26
CA PRO A 544 32.71 -22.14 -17.32
C PRO A 544 33.36 -21.55 -18.57
N THR A 545 32.89 -21.96 -19.74
CA THR A 545 33.27 -21.31 -21.01
C THR A 545 32.72 -19.88 -21.07
N GLU A 546 33.26 -19.05 -21.96
CA GLU A 546 32.78 -17.67 -22.11
C GLU A 546 31.30 -17.63 -22.52
N ASP A 547 30.87 -18.53 -23.42
CA ASP A 547 29.49 -18.63 -23.88
C ASP A 547 28.53 -19.04 -22.74
N GLU A 548 28.87 -20.07 -21.96
CA GLU A 548 28.07 -20.48 -20.78
C GLU A 548 27.97 -19.37 -19.72
N LEU A 549 29.04 -18.60 -19.53
CA LEU A 549 29.07 -17.47 -18.62
C LEU A 549 28.22 -16.29 -19.13
N ASN A 550 28.22 -16.05 -20.44
CA ASN A 550 27.39 -15.04 -21.09
C ASN A 550 25.90 -15.40 -21.00
N GLU A 551 25.53 -16.64 -21.37
CA GLU A 551 24.16 -17.16 -21.26
C GLU A 551 23.63 -17.09 -19.81
N LEU A 552 24.46 -17.45 -18.83
CA LEU A 552 24.11 -17.39 -17.42
C LEU A 552 23.83 -15.94 -16.96
N LEU A 553 24.70 -14.99 -17.32
CA LEU A 553 24.54 -13.59 -16.94
C LEU A 553 23.33 -12.94 -17.64
N GLU A 554 23.05 -13.27 -18.90
CA GLU A 554 21.84 -12.82 -19.60
C GLU A 554 20.56 -13.38 -18.97
N SER A 555 20.53 -14.68 -18.66
CA SER A 555 19.45 -15.34 -17.90
C SER A 555 19.23 -14.64 -16.54
N TRP A 556 20.29 -14.35 -15.81
CA TRP A 556 20.23 -13.64 -14.52
C TRP A 556 19.70 -12.22 -14.64
N ILE A 557 20.10 -11.46 -15.68
CA ILE A 557 19.55 -10.13 -15.98
C ILE A 557 18.05 -10.23 -16.23
N ILE A 558 17.60 -11.10 -17.14
CA ILE A 558 16.18 -11.25 -17.49
C ILE A 558 15.35 -11.63 -16.26
N ARG A 559 15.84 -12.58 -15.45
CA ARG A 559 15.15 -13.04 -14.23
C ARG A 559 15.04 -11.93 -13.17
N ILE A 560 16.14 -11.22 -12.86
CA ILE A 560 16.10 -10.16 -11.83
C ILE A 560 15.25 -8.96 -12.31
N ASP A 561 15.38 -8.54 -13.57
CA ASP A 561 14.60 -7.43 -14.10
C ASP A 561 13.10 -7.74 -14.13
N THR A 562 12.73 -8.98 -14.48
CA THR A 562 11.34 -9.43 -14.45
C THR A 562 10.80 -9.42 -13.02
N LEU A 563 11.55 -9.97 -12.05
CA LEU A 563 11.17 -9.96 -10.63
C LEU A 563 11.00 -8.53 -10.10
N MET A 564 11.97 -7.65 -10.35
CA MET A 564 11.96 -6.28 -9.82
C MET A 564 10.82 -5.44 -10.44
N LYS A 565 10.46 -5.69 -11.72
CA LYS A 565 9.28 -5.10 -12.37
C LYS A 565 7.97 -5.65 -11.80
N TRP A 566 7.92 -6.95 -11.48
CA TRP A 566 6.74 -7.59 -10.90
C TRP A 566 6.47 -7.14 -9.45
N LEU A 567 7.52 -6.97 -8.64
CA LEU A 567 7.41 -6.48 -7.27
C LEU A 567 6.97 -4.99 -7.19
N ASP A 568 7.37 -4.14 -8.15
CA ASP A 568 7.25 -2.66 -8.12
C ASP A 568 7.69 -1.98 -6.80
N TRP A 569 8.58 -2.64 -6.04
CA TRP A 569 9.12 -2.10 -4.79
C TRP A 569 9.89 -0.80 -5.06
N ILE A 570 9.69 0.19 -4.20
CA ILE A 570 10.37 1.50 -4.31
C ILE A 570 11.68 1.46 -3.51
N PHE A 571 12.78 1.18 -4.20
CA PHE A 571 14.10 1.04 -3.57
C PHE A 571 14.73 2.38 -3.19
N GLY A 572 15.49 2.39 -2.09
CA GLY A 572 16.03 3.61 -1.45
C GLY A 572 17.31 4.17 -2.08
N PHE A 573 17.97 3.46 -3.00
CA PHE A 573 19.30 3.83 -3.52
C PHE A 573 19.32 5.03 -4.48
N VAL A 574 18.18 5.70 -4.69
CA VAL A 574 18.13 7.05 -5.28
C VAL A 574 19.11 8.01 -4.58
N PHE A 575 19.38 7.82 -3.28
CA PHE A 575 20.31 8.64 -2.50
C PHE A 575 21.76 8.68 -3.03
N LEU A 576 22.28 7.61 -3.65
CA LEU A 576 23.68 7.57 -4.09
C LEU A 576 23.94 8.25 -5.44
N ALA A 577 22.89 8.52 -6.23
CA ALA A 577 23.00 9.41 -7.39
C ALA A 577 23.20 10.88 -6.96
N PHE A 578 22.60 11.30 -5.84
CA PHE A 578 22.72 12.66 -5.31
C PHE A 578 24.05 12.93 -4.59
N SER A 579 24.75 11.90 -4.10
CA SER A 579 26.06 12.06 -3.44
C SER A 579 27.23 12.40 -4.38
N LYS A 580 27.05 12.40 -5.71
CA LYS A 580 28.13 12.67 -6.68
C LYS A 580 28.22 14.13 -7.16
N ASN A 581 27.32 15.01 -6.68
CA ASN A 581 27.27 16.44 -7.06
C ASN A 581 27.19 17.37 -5.82
N PHE A 582 27.92 17.01 -4.74
CA PHE A 582 28.21 17.89 -3.60
C PHE A 582 29.73 18.02 -3.43
#